data_AF-A0A956U2S6-F1
#
_entry.id   AF-A0A956U2S6-F1
#
_cell.length_a   1.000
_cell.length_b   1.000
_cell.length_c   1.000
_cell.angle_alpha   90.00
_cell.angle_beta   90.00
_cell.angle_gamma   90.00
#
_symmetry.space_group_name_H-M   'P 1'
#
loop_
_entity.id
_entity.type
_entity.pdbx_description
1 polymer ?
#
loop_
_entity_poly.entity_id
_entity_poly.type
_entity_poly.pdbx_seq_one_letter_code
_entity_poly.pdbx_strand_id
1 'polypeptide(L)'
;VWGYGLYSGQSLTINKLSYSFILMQLLLVALPEEAFFRGYLQQKFGNSIKSVVIVSILFAVGHFVTLCLGGNHGSGVCAQAILTFFPSLVMGYLYLATGSLWASIIFHFLANVVHIAVGLS
;
A
#
# COMPACT_ATOMS: atom_id res chain seq x y z
N VAL A 1 -22.94 14.04 -0.08
CA VAL A 1 -21.48 13.82 -0.04
C VAL A 1 -21.19 12.64 -0.96
N TRP A 2 -20.72 12.92 -2.17
CA TRP A 2 -20.55 11.93 -3.24
C TRP A 2 -19.08 11.52 -3.30
N GLY A 3 -18.75 10.32 -2.82
CA GLY A 3 -17.39 9.78 -2.89
C GLY A 3 -17.29 8.37 -2.30
N TYR A 4 -16.88 7.41 -3.13
CA TYR A 4 -16.42 6.03 -2.87
C TYR A 4 -17.27 5.06 -2.00
N GLY A 5 -18.16 5.52 -1.12
CA GLY A 5 -18.98 4.67 -0.23
C GLY A 5 -20.12 3.89 -0.92
N LEU A 6 -20.35 4.07 -2.23
CA LEU A 6 -21.49 3.48 -2.93
C LEU A 6 -21.28 2.01 -3.38
N TYR A 7 -20.06 1.48 -3.40
CA TYR A 7 -19.82 0.11 -3.90
C TYR A 7 -19.80 -0.95 -2.78
N SER A 8 -19.62 -0.57 -1.52
CA SER A 8 -19.66 -1.47 -0.35
C SER A 8 -20.68 -1.06 0.73
N GLY A 9 -21.30 0.13 0.61
CA GLY A 9 -22.19 0.68 1.63
C GLY A 9 -21.49 1.11 2.93
N GLN A 10 -20.15 1.07 2.94
CA GLN A 10 -19.32 1.31 4.11
C GLN A 10 -18.98 2.81 4.29
N SER A 11 -18.94 3.23 5.54
CA SER A 11 -18.68 4.63 5.93
C SER A 11 -17.21 4.84 6.26
N LEU A 12 -16.66 6.02 5.98
CA LEU A 12 -15.29 6.35 6.40
C LEU A 12 -15.27 6.62 7.92
N THR A 13 -14.66 5.74 8.72
CA THR A 13 -14.68 5.85 10.20
C THR A 13 -13.34 6.27 10.82
N ILE A 14 -12.80 7.43 10.41
CA ILE A 14 -11.48 7.93 10.90
C ILE A 14 -11.43 8.08 12.42
N ASN A 15 -12.52 8.49 13.06
CA ASN A 15 -12.57 8.77 14.50
C ASN A 15 -12.29 7.54 15.39
N LYS A 16 -12.27 6.33 14.82
CA LYS A 16 -11.93 5.09 15.55
C LYS A 16 -10.42 4.81 15.58
N LEU A 17 -9.61 5.55 14.82
CA LEU A 17 -8.16 5.33 14.74
C LEU A 17 -7.43 6.10 15.83
N SER A 18 -6.58 5.40 16.59
CA SER A 18 -5.66 6.05 17.54
C SER A 18 -4.54 6.80 16.81
N TYR A 19 -4.09 7.92 17.39
CA TYR A 19 -2.90 8.64 16.92
C TYR A 19 -1.66 7.76 16.85
N SER A 20 -1.47 6.86 17.83
CA SER A 20 -0.34 5.92 17.84
C SER A 20 -0.38 4.96 16.65
N PHE A 21 -1.58 4.51 16.27
CA PHE A 21 -1.77 3.64 15.13
C PHE A 21 -1.49 4.36 13.81
N ILE A 22 -1.95 5.60 13.67
CA ILE A 22 -1.68 6.44 12.50
C ILE A 22 -0.16 6.66 12.34
N LEU A 23 0.54 6.97 13.43
CA LEU A 23 2.00 7.13 13.40
C LEU A 23 2.72 5.83 13.04
N MET A 24 2.25 4.69 13.55
CA MET A 24 2.78 3.38 13.17
C MET A 24 2.62 3.13 11.67
N GLN A 25 1.47 3.46 11.07
CA GLN A 25 1.26 3.30 9.62
C GLN A 25 2.23 4.14 8.78
N LEU A 26 2.56 5.35 9.25
CA LEU A 26 3.53 6.19 8.54
C LEU A 26 4.97 5.69 8.73
N LEU A 27 5.40 5.52 9.98
CA LEU A 27 6.81 5.34 10.33
C LEU A 27 7.28 3.88 10.26
N LEU A 28 6.40 2.93 10.56
CA LEU A 28 6.75 1.51 10.67
C LEU A 28 6.17 0.65 9.54
N VAL A 29 5.30 1.20 8.69
CA VAL A 29 4.75 0.50 7.52
C VAL A 29 5.15 1.21 6.23
N ALA A 30 4.57 2.38 5.94
CA ALA A 30 4.78 3.06 4.66
C ALA A 30 6.24 3.45 4.41
N LEU A 31 6.92 4.03 5.40
CA LEU A 31 8.31 4.43 5.27
C LEU A 31 9.26 3.26 4.96
N PRO A 32 9.35 2.19 5.78
CA PRO A 32 10.27 1.09 5.52
C PRO A 32 9.93 0.32 4.24
N GLU A 33 8.64 0.12 3.94
CA GLU A 33 8.25 -0.57 2.71
C GLU A 33 8.65 0.21 1.47
N GLU A 34 8.35 1.51 1.38
CA GLU A 34 8.72 2.29 0.20
C GLU A 34 10.24 2.50 0.10
N ALA A 35 10.95 2.58 1.23
CA ALA A 35 12.42 2.59 1.24
C ALA A 35 12.99 1.31 0.62
N PHE A 36 12.44 0.14 0.96
CA PHE A 36 12.89 -1.14 0.41
C PHE A 36 12.46 -1.34 -1.04
N PHE A 37 11.18 -1.20 -1.35
CA PHE A 37 10.66 -1.49 -2.69
C PHE A 37 11.08 -0.43 -3.71
N ARG A 38 10.99 0.86 -3.39
CA ARG A 38 11.34 1.93 -4.35
C ARG A 38 12.77 2.37 -4.20
N GLY A 39 13.17 2.70 -2.97
CA GLY A 39 14.50 3.21 -2.68
C GLY A 39 15.60 2.21 -3.03
N TYR A 40 15.36 0.92 -2.81
CA TYR A 40 16.33 -0.13 -3.10
C TYR A 40 15.99 -0.95 -4.35
N LEU A 41 14.89 -1.71 -4.36
CA LEU A 41 14.62 -2.66 -5.46
C LEU A 41 14.36 -1.96 -6.80
N GLN A 42 13.51 -0.93 -6.85
CA GLN A 42 13.19 -0.24 -8.11
C GLN A 42 14.42 0.43 -8.70
N GLN A 43 15.26 1.05 -7.86
CA GLN A 43 16.57 1.56 -8.28
C GLN A 43 17.48 0.44 -8.81
N LYS A 44 17.54 -0.70 -8.12
CA LYS A 44 18.35 -1.86 -8.54
C LYS A 44 17.95 -2.39 -9.91
N PHE A 45 16.66 -2.34 -10.25
CA PHE A 45 16.12 -2.70 -11.56
C PHE A 45 16.16 -1.55 -12.59
N GLY A 46 16.88 -0.46 -12.30
CA GLY A 46 17.16 0.63 -13.24
C GLY A 46 16.14 1.75 -13.27
N ASN A 47 15.26 1.87 -12.26
CA ASN A 47 14.27 2.93 -12.10
C ASN A 47 13.59 3.35 -13.40
N SER A 48 12.95 2.39 -14.05
CA SER A 48 12.19 2.54 -15.30
C SER A 48 10.75 2.05 -15.13
N ILE A 49 9.89 2.29 -16.12
CA ILE A 49 8.52 1.74 -16.09
C ILE A 49 8.50 0.21 -15.95
N LYS A 50 9.49 -0.49 -16.53
CA LYS A 50 9.65 -1.94 -16.38
C LYS A 50 9.95 -2.31 -14.93
N SER A 51 10.83 -1.57 -14.27
CA SER A 51 11.12 -1.77 -12.84
C SER A 51 9.90 -1.52 -11.95
N VAL A 52 9.06 -0.52 -12.27
CA VAL A 52 7.80 -0.26 -11.55
C VAL A 52 6.89 -1.48 -11.58
N VAL A 53 6.71 -2.09 -12.75
CA VAL A 53 5.88 -3.29 -12.90
C VAL A 53 6.48 -4.48 -12.15
N ILE A 54 7.78 -4.75 -12.32
CA ILE A 54 8.47 -5.87 -11.66
C ILE A 54 8.38 -5.74 -10.13
N VAL A 55 8.72 -4.58 -9.59
CA VAL A 55 8.68 -4.34 -8.14
C VAL A 55 7.25 -4.38 -7.62
N SER A 56 6.25 -3.97 -8.41
CA SER A 56 4.85 -4.07 -8.00
C SER A 56 4.34 -5.51 -7.95
N ILE A 57 4.83 -6.38 -8.84
CA ILE A 57 4.58 -7.83 -8.72
C ILE A 57 5.23 -8.36 -7.44
N LEU A 58 6.49 -8.02 -7.17
CA LEU A 58 7.18 -8.44 -5.95
C LEU A 58 6.48 -7.95 -4.68
N PHE A 59 5.95 -6.72 -4.70
CA PHE A 59 5.18 -6.14 -3.61
C PHE A 59 3.92 -6.97 -3.29
N ALA A 60 3.14 -7.30 -4.33
CA ALA A 60 1.93 -8.10 -4.19
C ALA A 60 2.22 -9.55 -3.77
N VAL A 61 3.29 -10.15 -4.31
CA VAL A 61 3.75 -11.48 -3.91
C VAL A 61 4.18 -11.47 -2.44
N GLY A 62 4.94 -10.45 -2.01
CA GLY A 62 5.34 -10.30 -0.61
C GLY A 62 4.14 -10.28 0.32
N HIS A 63 3.12 -9.49 0.01
CA HIS A 63 1.86 -9.43 0.76
C HIS A 63 1.10 -10.75 0.74
N PHE A 64 1.03 -11.43 -0.40
CA PHE A 64 0.35 -12.72 -0.49
C PHE A 64 1.04 -13.78 0.35
N VAL A 65 2.38 -13.85 0.30
CA VAL A 65 3.16 -14.80 1.10
C VAL A 65 2.99 -14.53 2.59
N THR A 66 3.11 -13.27 3.03
CA THR A 66 3.02 -12.93 4.46
C THR A 66 1.61 -13.08 5.01
N LEU A 67 0.57 -12.67 4.29
CA LEU A 67 -0.81 -12.70 4.78
C LEU A 67 -1.48 -14.06 4.59
N CYS A 68 -1.25 -14.75 3.47
CA CYS A 68 -1.93 -16.01 3.17
C CYS A 68 -1.15 -17.22 3.62
N LEU A 69 0.08 -17.36 3.15
CA LEU A 69 0.87 -18.56 3.38
C LEU A 69 1.45 -18.58 4.80
N GLY A 70 1.98 -17.44 5.26
CA GLY A 70 2.53 -17.29 6.60
C GLY A 70 1.50 -16.89 7.66
N GLY A 71 0.54 -16.04 7.29
CA GLY A 71 -0.44 -15.45 8.21
C GLY A 71 -1.72 -16.26 8.39
N ASN A 72 -1.96 -17.29 7.57
CA ASN A 72 -3.14 -18.16 7.61
C ASN A 72 -4.48 -17.40 7.56
N HIS A 73 -4.53 -16.27 6.84
CA HIS A 73 -5.76 -15.50 6.66
C HIS A 73 -6.69 -16.15 5.62
N GLY A 74 -7.99 -15.80 5.69
CA GLY A 74 -9.00 -16.29 4.76
C GLY A 74 -8.86 -15.74 3.33
N SER A 75 -9.60 -16.35 2.39
CA SER A 75 -9.54 -16.05 0.95
C SER A 75 -9.80 -14.57 0.59
N GLY A 76 -10.62 -13.86 1.38
CA GLY A 76 -10.87 -12.42 1.16
C GLY A 76 -9.62 -11.55 1.36
N VAL A 77 -8.89 -11.77 2.46
CA VAL A 77 -7.61 -11.09 2.75
C VAL A 77 -6.57 -11.45 1.70
N CYS A 78 -6.58 -12.70 1.25
CA CYS A 78 -5.70 -13.16 0.19
C CYS A 78 -5.96 -12.52 -1.16
N ALA A 79 -7.22 -12.30 -1.52
CA ALA A 79 -7.56 -11.55 -2.72
C ALA A 79 -7.06 -10.09 -2.61
N GLN A 80 -7.25 -9.45 -1.45
CA GLN A 80 -6.78 -8.08 -1.20
C GLN A 80 -5.26 -7.97 -1.26
N ALA A 81 -4.53 -8.98 -0.76
CA ALA A 81 -3.07 -9.03 -0.86
C ALA A 81 -2.59 -8.97 -2.32
N ILE A 82 -3.24 -9.68 -3.24
CA ILE A 82 -2.92 -9.64 -4.67
C ILE A 82 -3.23 -8.26 -5.26
N LEU A 83 -4.34 -7.64 -4.83
CA LEU A 83 -4.77 -6.32 -5.31
C LEU A 83 -3.81 -5.19 -4.91
N THR A 84 -2.91 -5.39 -3.94
CA THR A 84 -1.85 -4.41 -3.61
C THR A 84 -0.91 -4.12 -4.78
N PHE A 85 -0.94 -4.94 -5.84
CA PHE A 85 -0.27 -4.65 -7.12
C PHE A 85 -0.63 -3.27 -7.68
N PHE A 86 -1.92 -2.90 -7.68
CA PHE A 86 -2.39 -1.65 -8.29
C PHE A 86 -1.93 -0.38 -7.57
N PRO A 87 -2.11 -0.22 -6.25
CA PRO A 87 -1.53 0.93 -5.56
C PRO A 87 -0.01 0.93 -5.66
N SER A 88 0.65 -0.24 -5.72
CA SER A 88 2.11 -0.30 -5.93
C SER A 88 2.55 0.27 -7.28
N LEU A 89 1.76 0.13 -8.35
CA LEU A 89 2.07 0.79 -9.62
C LEU A 89 2.08 2.31 -9.47
N VAL A 90 1.11 2.86 -8.73
CA VAL A 90 1.02 4.30 -8.46
C VAL A 90 2.24 4.75 -7.64
N MET A 91 2.59 4.02 -6.58
CA MET A 91 3.75 4.32 -5.74
C MET A 91 5.06 4.27 -6.52
N GLY A 92 5.24 3.27 -7.39
CA GLY A 92 6.42 3.16 -8.25
C GLY A 92 6.49 4.27 -9.31
N TYR A 93 5.35 4.65 -9.89
CA TYR A 93 5.27 5.78 -10.83
C TYR A 93 5.54 7.12 -10.15
N LEU A 94 4.99 7.37 -8.96
CA LEU A 94 5.25 8.58 -8.18
C LEU A 94 6.75 8.72 -7.89
N TYR A 95 7.40 7.63 -7.50
CA TYR A 95 8.84 7.64 -7.31
C TYR A 95 9.60 7.93 -8.61
N LEU A 96 9.21 7.28 -9.70
CA LEU A 96 9.82 7.48 -11.03
C LEU A 96 9.67 8.92 -11.53
N ALA A 97 8.50 9.53 -11.33
CA ALA A 97 8.18 10.87 -11.82
C ALA A 97 8.77 11.99 -10.96
N THR A 98 8.89 11.79 -9.65
CA THR A 98 9.32 12.85 -8.72
C THR A 98 10.77 12.71 -8.26
N GLY A 99 11.34 11.50 -8.35
CA GLY A 99 12.64 11.19 -7.74
C GLY A 99 12.64 11.18 -6.20
N SER A 100 11.48 11.42 -5.56
CA SER A 100 11.34 11.53 -4.10
C SER A 100 10.57 10.35 -3.54
N LEU A 101 11.12 9.72 -2.50
CA LEU A 101 10.42 8.66 -1.77
C LEU A 101 9.20 9.18 -1.01
N TRP A 102 9.19 10.46 -0.62
CA TRP A 102 8.07 11.03 0.13
C TRP A 102 6.75 11.00 -0.63
N ALA A 103 6.77 11.11 -1.96
CA ALA A 103 5.57 11.01 -2.77
C ALA A 103 4.92 9.61 -2.63
N SER A 104 5.73 8.55 -2.71
CA SER A 104 5.26 7.18 -2.53
C SER A 104 4.86 6.90 -1.08
N ILE A 105 5.64 7.36 -0.10
CA ILE A 105 5.37 7.16 1.33
C ILE A 105 4.04 7.79 1.74
N ILE A 106 3.80 9.06 1.35
CA ILE A 106 2.56 9.76 1.69
C ILE A 106 1.36 9.10 1.01
N PHE A 107 1.49 8.72 -0.26
CA PHE A 107 0.42 8.01 -0.96
C PHE A 107 0.11 6.66 -0.28
N HIS A 108 1.14 5.86 0.01
CA HIS A 108 1.00 4.57 0.69
C HIS A 108 0.28 4.74 2.03
N PHE A 109 0.81 5.62 2.88
CA PHE A 109 0.24 5.91 4.20
C PHE A 109 -1.23 6.29 4.12
N LEU A 110 -1.59 7.23 3.24
CA LEU A 110 -2.98 7.68 3.08
C LEU A 110 -3.88 6.57 2.54
N ALA A 111 -3.41 5.80 1.56
CA ALA A 111 -4.15 4.67 1.03
C ALA A 111 -4.45 3.63 2.12
N ASN A 112 -3.48 3.34 2.98
CA ASN A 112 -3.65 2.39 4.07
C ASN A 112 -4.61 2.90 5.14
N VAL A 113 -4.48 4.17 5.55
CA VAL A 113 -5.42 4.81 6.50
C VAL A 113 -6.85 4.76 5.98
N VAL A 114 -7.07 5.08 4.70
CA VAL A 114 -8.40 5.03 4.08
C VAL A 114 -8.93 3.59 4.05
N HIS A 115 -8.12 2.62 3.59
CA HIS A 115 -8.50 1.21 3.53
C HIS A 115 -8.94 0.68 4.90
N ILE A 116 -8.15 0.97 5.94
CA ILE A 116 -8.44 0.53 7.31
C ILE A 116 -9.67 1.27 7.88
N ALA A 117 -9.79 2.58 7.66
CA ALA A 117 -10.93 3.35 8.16
C ALA A 117 -12.28 2.92 7.53
N VAL A 118 -12.26 2.43 6.29
CA VAL A 118 -13.44 1.85 5.62
C VAL A 118 -13.74 0.46 6.19
N GLY A 119 -12.71 -0.38 6.40
CA GLY A 119 -12.88 -1.71 6.98
C GLY A 119 -13.41 -1.75 8.42
N LEU A 120 -13.33 -0.63 9.14
CA LEU A 120 -13.87 -0.46 10.50
C LEU A 120 -15.36 -0.06 10.55
N SER A 121 -16.01 0.07 9.40
CA SER A 121 -17.42 0.47 9.31
C SER A 121 -18.40 -0.68 9.21
#